data_AF-A0A934G9Q9-F1
#
_entry.id   AF-A0A934G9Q9-F1
#
_cell.length_a   1.000
_cell.length_b   1.000
_cell.length_c   1.000
_cell.angle_alpha   90.00
_cell.angle_beta   90.00
_cell.angle_gamma   90.00
#
_symmetry.space_group_name_H-M   'P 1'
#
loop_
_entity.id
_entity.type
_entity.pdbx_description
1 polymer ?
#
loop_
_entity_poly.entity_id
_entity_poly.type
_entity_poly.pdbx_seq_one_letter_code
_entity_poly.pdbx_strand_id
1 'polypeptide(L)' 'MKATVAERGQVTIPKELRDKLGIQAGTVLTFSAEKGKLIVKKLNADDPVTRAYGCLGRGLSSDRLIEQLRGKP' A
#
# COMPACT_ATOMS: atom_id res chain seq x y z
N MET A 1 12.30 -3.20 20.94
CA MET A 1 11.09 -2.58 21.53
C MET A 1 10.03 -3.65 21.70
N LYS A 2 9.41 -3.76 22.88
CA LYS A 2 8.36 -4.74 23.17
C LYS A 2 7.07 -3.98 23.43
N ALA A 3 5.97 -4.43 22.86
CA ALA A 3 4.64 -3.91 23.15
C ALA A 3 3.79 -5.08 23.69
N THR A 4 3.07 -4.84 24.78
CA THR A 4 2.15 -5.82 25.36
C THR A 4 0.77 -5.60 24.78
N VAL A 5 0.05 -6.69 24.51
CA VAL A 5 -1.34 -6.65 24.10
C VAL A 5 -2.19 -6.31 25.32
N ALA A 6 -3.03 -5.28 25.23
CA ALA A 6 -3.96 -4.91 26.28
C ALA A 6 -5.09 -5.95 26.43
N GLU A 7 -5.84 -5.91 27.53
CA GLU A 7 -6.94 -6.85 27.82
C GLU A 7 -8.00 -6.93 26.71
N ARG A 8 -8.16 -5.85 25.93
CA ARG A 8 -9.09 -5.78 24.80
C ARG A 8 -8.50 -6.25 23.46
N GLY A 9 -7.33 -6.88 23.48
CA GLY A 9 -6.64 -7.30 22.25
C GLY A 9 -5.96 -6.14 21.49
N GLN A 10 -5.82 -4.97 22.09
CA GLN A 10 -5.20 -3.80 21.44
C GLN A 10 -3.69 -3.81 21.62
N VAL A 11 -2.94 -3.58 20.54
CA VAL A 11 -1.49 -3.33 20.61
C VAL A 11 -1.21 -1.84 20.37
N THR A 12 -0.42 -1.25 21.24
CA THR A 12 -0.02 0.15 21.07
C THR A 12 1.17 0.23 20.12
N ILE A 13 1.04 1.02 19.05
CA ILE A 13 2.17 1.32 18.15
C ILE A 13 3.03 2.40 18.81
N PRO A 14 4.29 2.11 19.13
CA PRO A 14 5.20 3.07 19.75
C PRO A 14 5.46 4.28 18.86
N LYS A 15 5.76 5.42 19.49
CA LYS A 15 5.88 6.72 18.80
C LYS A 15 6.89 6.70 17.65
N GLU A 16 8.06 6.10 17.85
CA GLU A 16 9.10 6.05 16.82
C GLU A 16 8.67 5.29 15.55
N LEU A 17 7.90 4.21 15.69
CA LEU A 17 7.34 3.49 14.55
C LEU A 17 6.20 4.26 13.90
N ARG A 18 5.40 4.96 14.71
CA ARG A 18 4.31 5.81 14.24
C ARG A 18 4.82 6.93 13.34
N ASP A 19 5.87 7.62 13.75
CA ASP A 19 6.49 8.72 13.00
C ASP A 19 7.17 8.21 11.73
N LYS A 20 7.91 7.09 11.80
CA LYS A 20 8.55 6.47 10.62
C LYS A 20 7.56 5.95 9.58
N LEU A 21 6.43 5.42 10.02
CA LEU A 21 5.38 4.86 9.14
C LEU A 21 4.31 5.88 8.76
N GLY A 22 4.36 7.11 9.29
CA GLY A 22 3.37 8.17 9.03
C GLY A 22 1.95 7.79 9.45
N ILE A 23 1.79 7.01 10.53
CA ILE A 23 0.49 6.55 11.03
C ILE A 23 -0.06 7.63 11.97
N GLN A 24 -1.11 8.32 11.56
CA GLN A 24 -1.76 9.36 12.39
C GLN A 24 -3.11 8.86 12.92
N ALA A 25 -3.66 9.56 13.92
CA ALA A 25 -5.01 9.28 14.40
C ALA A 25 -6.00 9.33 13.22
N GLY A 26 -6.87 8.33 13.10
CA GLY A 26 -7.79 8.19 11.97
C GLY A 26 -7.22 7.46 10.75
N THR A 27 -5.95 7.05 10.77
CA THR A 27 -5.38 6.20 9.70
C THR A 27 -5.98 4.80 9.78
N VAL A 28 -6.61 4.36 8.68
CA VAL A 28 -7.11 2.98 8.55
C VAL A 28 -5.94 2.06 8.23
N LEU A 29 -5.85 0.94 8.95
CA LEU A 29 -4.79 -0.05 8.79
C LEU A 29 -5.39 -1.41 8.43
N THR A 30 -4.74 -2.12 7.52
CA THR A 30 -5.05 -3.51 7.19
C THR A 30 -4.06 -4.42 7.91
N PHE A 31 -4.59 -5.44 8.56
CA PHE A 31 -3.81 -6.48 9.24
C PHE A 31 -3.83 -7.75 8.38
N SER A 32 -2.68 -8.39 8.25
CA SER A 32 -2.54 -9.67 7.55
C SER A 32 -1.53 -10.54 8.30
N ALA A 33 -1.75 -11.85 8.31
CA ALA A 33 -0.83 -12.81 8.90
C ALA A 33 -0.12 -13.57 7.77
N GLU A 34 1.20 -13.45 7.67
CA GLU A 34 2.01 -14.19 6.70
C GLU A 34 3.20 -14.85 7.41
N LYS A 35 3.37 -16.17 7.22
CA LYS A 35 4.54 -16.92 7.73
C LYS A 35 4.81 -16.71 9.24
N GLY A 36 3.74 -16.63 10.03
CA GLY A 36 3.83 -16.38 11.49
C GLY A 36 4.14 -14.94 11.88
N LYS A 37 4.14 -13.99 10.94
CA LYS A 37 4.34 -12.56 11.18
C LYS A 37 3.02 -11.81 11.00
N LEU A 38 2.74 -10.89 11.93
CA LEU A 38 1.66 -9.92 11.77
C LEU A 38 2.17 -8.75 10.94
N ILE A 39 1.62 -8.59 9.75
CA ILE A 39 1.92 -7.50 8.82
C ILE A 39 0.80 -6.46 8.94
N VAL A 40 1.20 -5.20 9.09
CA VAL A 40 0.28 -4.06 9.15
C VAL A 40 0.62 -3.14 8.00
N LYS A 41 -0.36 -2.81 7.16
CA LYS A 41 -0.23 -1.88 6.05
C LYS A 41 -1.19 -0.73 6.22
N LYS A 42 -0.75 0.48 5.88
CA LYS A 42 -1.64 1.63 5.75
C LYS A 42 -2.62 1.34 4.63
N LEU A 43 -3.91 1.37 4.94
CA LEU A 43 -4.93 1.34 3.91
C LEU A 43 -4.94 2.73 3.27
N ASN A 44 -4.32 2.85 2.10
CA ASN A 44 -4.57 3.99 1.24
C ASN A 44 -5.97 3.78 0.68
N ALA A 45 -6.98 4.35 1.35
CA ALA A 45 -8.31 4.48 0.80
C ALA A 45 -8.18 5.33 -0.46
N ASP A 46 -8.13 4.64 -1.59
CA ASP A 46 -8.13 5.23 -2.92
C ASP A 46 -6.93 6.14 -3.21
N ASP A 47 -5.79 5.53 -3.54
CA ASP A 47 -4.66 6.26 -4.09
C ASP A 47 -5.08 6.81 -5.47
N PRO A 48 -5.22 8.15 -5.63
CA PRO A 48 -5.68 8.74 -6.88
C PRO A 48 -4.69 8.47 -8.02
N VAL A 49 -3.43 8.19 -7.71
CA VAL A 49 -2.41 7.78 -8.69
C VAL A 49 -2.69 6.39 -9.23
N THR A 50 -3.14 5.45 -8.38
CA THR A 50 -3.61 4.12 -8.79
C THR A 50 -4.86 4.22 -9.66
N ARG A 51 -5.78 5.14 -9.34
CA ARG A 51 -6.95 5.44 -10.20
C ARG A 51 -6.56 6.07 -11.54
N ALA A 52 -5.48 6.87 -11.55
CA ALA A 52 -4.93 7.49 -12.76
C ALA A 52 -4.03 6.54 -13.57
N TYR A 53 -3.62 5.42 -12.98
CA TYR A 53 -2.73 4.46 -13.59
C TYR A 53 -3.45 3.74 -14.74
N GLY A 54 -3.07 4.06 -15.98
CA GLY A 54 -3.67 3.50 -17.19
C GLY A 54 -4.86 4.27 -17.76
N CYS A 55 -5.38 5.32 -17.08
CA CYS A 55 -6.50 6.10 -17.60
C CYS A 55 -6.08 7.22 -18.57
N LEU A 56 -4.79 7.56 -18.64
CA LEU A 56 -4.23 8.59 -19.52
C LEU A 56 -3.75 8.05 -20.89
N GLY A 57 -4.09 6.81 -21.23
CA GLY A 57 -3.68 6.19 -22.48
C GLY A 57 -4.47 6.70 -23.70
N ARG A 58 -3.79 7.00 -24.82
CA ARG A 58 -4.38 7.36 -26.13
C ARG A 58 -5.14 6.21 -26.82
N GLY A 59 -5.71 5.26 -26.07
CA GLY A 59 -6.36 4.06 -26.61
C GLY A 59 -5.42 3.05 -27.29
N LEU A 60 -4.11 3.16 -27.05
CA LEU A 60 -3.10 2.22 -27.55
C LEU A 60 -2.87 1.13 -26.51
N SER A 61 -2.94 -0.14 -26.92
CA SER A 61 -2.51 -1.24 -26.06
C SER A 61 -1.01 -1.14 -25.80
N SER A 62 -0.60 -1.40 -24.55
CA SER A 62 0.81 -1.35 -24.13
C SER A 62 1.68 -2.23 -25.01
N ASP A 63 1.21 -3.43 -25.36
CA ASP A 63 1.93 -4.37 -26.23
C ASP A 63 2.19 -3.77 -27.61
N ARG A 64 1.18 -3.15 -28.23
CA ARG A 64 1.30 -2.54 -29.56
C ARG A 64 2.26 -1.36 -29.57
N LEU A 65 2.29 -0.56 -28.49
CA LEU A 65 3.27 0.52 -28.33
C LEU A 65 4.70 -0.04 -28.21
N ILE A 66 4.89 -1.13 -27.45
CA ILE A 66 6.20 -1.77 -27.29
C ILE A 66 6.66 -2.40 -28.62
N GLU A 67 5.75 -2.98 -29.41
CA GLU A 67 6.08 -3.53 -30.73
C GLU A 67 6.52 -2.44 -31.71
N GLN A 68 5.79 -1.32 -31.77
CA GLN A 68 6.16 -0.16 -32.59
C GLN A 68 7.51 0.42 -32.21
N LEU A 69 7.79 0.58 -30.92
CA LEU A 69 9.09 1.08 -30.44
C LEU A 69 10.25 0.12 -30.75
N ARG A 70 9.96 -1.18 -30.90
CA ARG A 70 10.95 -2.20 -31.32
C ARG A 70 11.05 -2.35 -32.84
N GLY A 71 10.37 -1.50 -33.62
CA GLY A 71 10.44 -1.50 -35.08
C GLY A 71 9.70 -2.67 -35.73
N LYS A 72 8.76 -3.31 -35.02
CA LYS A 72 7.87 -4.33 -35.59
C LYS A 72 6.55 -3.66 -35.99
N PRO A 73 6.01 -3.93 -37.20
CA PRO A 73 4.74 -3.35 -37.64
C PRO A 73 3.56 -3.83 -36.80
#